data_AF-A0A7S4IHE0-F1
#
_entry.id   AF-A0A7S4IHE0-F1
#
_cell.length_a   1.000
_cell.length_b   1.000
_cell.length_c   1.000
_cell.angle_alpha   90.00
_cell.angle_beta   90.00
_cell.angle_gamma   90.00
#
_symmetry.space_group_name_H-M   'P 1'
#
loop_
_entity.id
_entity.type
_entity.pdbx_description
1 polymer ?
#
loop_
_entity_poly.entity_id
_entity_poly.type
_entity_poly.pdbx_seq_one_letter_code
_entity_poly.pdbx_strand_id
1 'polypeptide(L)'
;AILDLDQRSIETQLKIGTADSFINAASIYDKGGHAGSYAVIDIDEPLAREIDEGEMAHGLVTGGGDQAKGTLVGYHFGGEKSLNVLYHVPRDPKNVKVENMCVVGGLKDSGDVVTKGCYDTSGTIRVDNKEYKYTYDVMKRTFGHISLASINRLAMREMYKISDDCYGCPYPEFSQYHD
;
A
#
# COMPACT_ATOMS: atom_id res chain seq x y z
N ALA A 1 15.39 4.62 3.75
CA ALA A 1 13.93 4.62 4.00
C ALA A 1 13.23 3.87 2.87
N ILE A 2 11.98 3.45 3.07
CA ILE A 2 11.22 2.67 2.07
C ILE A 2 10.91 3.51 0.82
N LEU A 3 10.69 4.82 0.98
CA LEU A 3 10.54 5.77 -0.13
C LEU A 3 11.80 5.86 -1.01
N ASP A 4 12.99 5.76 -0.41
CA ASP A 4 14.25 5.74 -1.16
C ASP A 4 14.34 4.51 -2.07
N LEU A 5 13.68 3.40 -1.71
CA LEU A 5 13.60 2.20 -2.54
C LEU A 5 12.71 2.45 -3.76
N ASP A 6 11.55 3.11 -3.59
CA ASP A 6 10.70 3.53 -4.70
C ASP A 6 11.44 4.52 -5.62
N GLN A 7 12.14 5.51 -5.06
CA GLN A 7 12.97 6.42 -5.85
C GLN A 7 14.05 5.67 -6.64
N ARG A 8 14.76 4.73 -6.01
CA ARG A 8 15.78 3.93 -6.69
C ARG A 8 15.21 3.09 -7.83
N SER A 9 14.03 2.48 -7.64
CA SER A 9 13.37 1.72 -8.71
C SER A 9 12.92 2.63 -9.86
N ILE A 10 12.44 3.85 -9.57
CA ILE A 10 12.16 4.87 -10.59
C ILE A 10 13.43 5.20 -11.37
N GLU A 11 14.52 5.55 -10.69
CA GLU A 11 15.80 5.89 -11.34
C GLU A 11 16.35 4.73 -12.18
N THR A 12 16.14 3.49 -11.73
CA THR A 12 16.55 2.29 -12.48
C THR A 12 15.77 2.15 -13.77
N GLN A 13 14.44 2.34 -13.74
CA GLN A 13 13.61 2.31 -14.95
C GLN A 13 13.94 3.49 -15.89
N LEU A 14 14.18 4.69 -15.36
CA LEU A 14 14.55 5.85 -16.17
C LEU A 14 15.89 5.66 -16.90
N LYS A 15 16.86 4.95 -16.30
CA LYS A 15 18.16 4.64 -16.94
C LYS A 15 18.04 3.74 -18.17
N ILE A 16 16.97 2.93 -18.28
CA ILE A 16 16.74 2.05 -19.44
C ILE A 16 16.42 2.87 -20.70
N GLY A 17 15.69 3.99 -20.54
CA GLY A 17 15.43 4.95 -21.62
C GLY A 17 14.47 4.47 -22.72
N THR A 18 13.59 3.50 -22.44
CA THR A 18 12.55 3.04 -23.38
C THR A 18 11.18 3.58 -22.99
N ALA A 19 10.23 3.62 -23.93
CA ALA A 19 8.86 4.04 -23.64
C ALA A 19 8.23 3.23 -22.50
N ASP A 20 8.42 1.90 -22.52
CA ASP A 20 7.93 1.01 -21.46
C ASP A 20 8.58 1.31 -20.12
N SER A 21 9.88 1.63 -20.09
CA SER A 21 10.55 1.95 -18.83
C SER A 21 10.09 3.29 -18.24
N PHE A 22 9.72 4.26 -19.08
CA PHE A 22 9.06 5.48 -18.62
C PHE A 22 7.68 5.22 -18.03
N ILE A 23 6.87 4.34 -18.67
CA ILE A 23 5.56 3.93 -18.14
C ILE A 23 5.72 3.24 -16.78
N ASN A 24 6.71 2.37 -16.64
CA ASN A 24 7.02 1.70 -15.38
C ASN A 24 7.45 2.69 -14.30
N ALA A 25 8.36 3.62 -14.62
CA ALA A 25 8.79 4.67 -13.71
C ALA A 25 7.60 5.52 -13.23
N ALA A 26 6.71 5.92 -14.14
CA ALA A 26 5.49 6.66 -13.80
C ALA A 26 4.55 5.83 -12.90
N SER A 27 4.38 4.54 -13.20
CA SER A 27 3.58 3.62 -12.38
C SER A 27 4.10 3.53 -10.95
N ILE A 28 5.42 3.44 -10.75
CA ILE A 28 6.05 3.43 -9.41
C ILE A 28 5.87 4.78 -8.71
N TYR A 29 6.07 5.89 -9.43
CA TYR A 29 5.86 7.23 -8.86
C TYR A 29 4.43 7.43 -8.34
N ASP A 30 3.44 7.02 -9.13
CA ASP A 30 2.03 7.24 -8.81
C ASP A 30 1.50 6.24 -7.77
N LYS A 31 1.86 4.97 -7.89
CA LYS A 31 1.27 3.87 -7.11
C LYS A 31 2.17 3.37 -5.99
N GLY A 32 3.42 3.86 -5.91
CA GLY A 32 4.44 3.33 -5.01
C GLY A 32 4.73 1.85 -5.28
N GLY A 33 5.55 1.24 -4.44
CA GLY A 33 5.53 -0.22 -4.38
C GLY A 33 6.22 -0.85 -3.19
N HIS A 34 7.12 -0.12 -2.54
CA HIS A 34 7.73 -0.55 -1.30
C HIS A 34 6.98 0.00 -0.07
N ALA A 35 6.31 1.16 -0.19
CA ALA A 35 5.68 1.84 0.93
C ALA A 35 4.19 1.53 1.08
N GLY A 36 3.83 0.87 2.18
CA GLY A 36 2.45 0.65 2.58
C GLY A 36 1.69 -0.25 1.60
N SER A 37 2.31 -1.36 1.17
CA SER A 37 1.58 -2.34 0.37
C SER A 37 0.27 -2.73 1.06
N TYR A 38 -0.79 -2.79 0.27
CA TYR A 38 -2.13 -2.95 0.78
C TYR A 38 -2.92 -3.86 -0.15
N ALA A 39 -3.59 -4.87 0.42
CA ALA A 39 -4.36 -5.91 -0.26
C ALA A 39 -5.86 -5.63 -0.18
N VAL A 40 -6.55 -5.75 -1.30
CA VAL A 40 -8.01 -5.82 -1.34
C VAL A 40 -8.43 -7.28 -1.46
N ILE A 41 -8.96 -7.84 -0.38
CA ILE A 41 -9.26 -9.27 -0.23
C ILE A 41 -10.76 -9.49 -0.35
N ASP A 42 -11.20 -10.40 -1.22
CA ASP A 42 -12.61 -10.77 -1.33
C ASP A 42 -12.92 -11.95 -0.41
N ILE A 43 -13.89 -11.78 0.49
CA ILE A 43 -14.36 -12.83 1.40
C ILE A 43 -15.65 -13.47 0.86
N ASP A 44 -15.78 -14.78 1.03
CA ASP A 44 -16.92 -15.54 0.48
C ASP A 44 -18.24 -15.17 1.15
N GLU A 45 -18.19 -14.99 2.47
CA GLU A 45 -19.30 -14.62 3.33
C GLU A 45 -19.28 -13.12 3.64
N PRO A 46 -20.43 -12.43 3.60
CA PRO A 46 -20.49 -11.02 3.96
C PRO A 46 -20.16 -10.81 5.45
N LEU A 47 -19.62 -9.64 5.77
CA LEU A 47 -19.40 -9.22 7.15
C LEU A 47 -20.71 -9.20 7.92
N ALA A 48 -20.72 -9.83 9.10
CA ALA A 48 -21.93 -9.91 9.94
C ALA A 48 -22.27 -8.57 10.59
N ARG A 49 -21.27 -7.71 10.75
CA ARG A 49 -21.36 -6.38 11.37
C ARG A 49 -20.22 -5.51 10.85
N GLU A 50 -20.27 -4.24 11.21
CA GLU A 50 -19.16 -3.32 10.98
C GLU A 50 -17.90 -3.76 11.73
N ILE A 51 -16.76 -3.60 11.06
CA ILE A 51 -15.42 -3.78 11.61
C ILE A 51 -14.67 -2.47 11.46
N ASP A 52 -14.12 -1.98 12.57
CA ASP A 52 -13.40 -0.71 12.61
C ASP A 52 -12.07 -0.79 11.84
N GLU A 53 -11.67 0.37 11.30
CA GLU A 53 -10.30 0.58 10.85
C GLU A 53 -9.31 0.31 11.99
N GLY A 54 -8.15 -0.25 11.69
CA GLY A 54 -7.14 -0.58 12.70
C GLY A 54 -7.18 -2.05 13.14
N GLU A 55 -8.28 -2.77 12.89
CA GLU A 55 -8.42 -4.17 13.28
C GLU A 55 -7.38 -5.06 12.58
N MET A 56 -6.84 -6.02 13.33
CA MET A 56 -5.78 -6.90 12.85
C MET A 56 -6.32 -7.97 11.90
N ALA A 57 -5.67 -8.09 10.75
CA ALA A 57 -5.96 -9.11 9.77
C ALA A 57 -4.81 -10.13 9.67
N HIS A 58 -5.17 -11.40 9.78
CA HIS A 58 -4.23 -12.51 9.89
C HIS A 58 -4.55 -13.60 8.87
N GLY A 59 -3.55 -14.03 8.11
CA GLY A 59 -3.72 -15.09 7.10
C GLY A 59 -2.40 -15.79 6.85
N LEU A 60 -2.40 -16.78 5.96
CA LEU A 60 -1.17 -17.45 5.56
C LEU A 60 -0.47 -16.66 4.45
N VAL A 61 0.86 -16.68 4.46
CA VAL A 61 1.65 -16.18 3.33
C VAL A 61 1.56 -17.14 2.13
N THR A 62 1.80 -16.61 0.93
CA THR A 62 1.96 -17.41 -0.29
C THR A 62 3.03 -18.50 -0.11
N GLY A 63 2.68 -19.76 -0.38
CA GLY A 63 3.59 -20.91 -0.26
C GLY A 63 3.58 -21.59 1.12
N GLY A 64 2.79 -21.08 2.07
CA GLY A 64 2.56 -21.69 3.39
C GLY A 64 3.69 -21.54 4.39
N GLY A 65 3.41 -21.85 5.66
CA GLY A 65 4.39 -21.94 6.76
C GLY A 65 4.46 -20.72 7.69
N ASP A 66 4.27 -19.51 7.16
CA ASP A 66 4.29 -18.26 7.93
C ASP A 66 2.95 -17.49 7.88
N GLN A 67 2.76 -16.58 8.83
CA GLN A 67 1.55 -15.76 8.94
C GLN A 67 1.77 -14.36 8.34
N ALA A 68 0.99 -14.03 7.31
CA ALA A 68 0.84 -12.67 6.84
C ALA A 68 0.02 -11.86 7.86
N LYS A 69 0.50 -10.66 8.17
CA LYS A 69 -0.14 -9.75 9.13
C LYS A 69 -0.39 -8.41 8.45
N GLY A 70 -1.53 -7.83 8.77
CA GLY A 70 -1.91 -6.51 8.33
C GLY A 70 -2.96 -5.90 9.23
N THR A 71 -3.38 -4.71 8.86
CA THR A 71 -4.39 -3.93 9.55
C THR A 71 -5.44 -3.48 8.54
N LEU A 72 -6.71 -3.53 8.93
CA LEU A 72 -7.77 -2.97 8.11
C LEU A 72 -7.60 -1.46 7.95
N VAL A 73 -7.81 -0.94 6.74
CA VAL A 73 -7.79 0.50 6.44
C VAL A 73 -9.10 0.93 5.80
N GLY A 74 -9.64 2.05 6.29
CA GLY A 74 -11.01 2.47 6.02
C GLY A 74 -12.07 1.65 6.77
N TYR A 75 -13.31 2.12 6.69
CA TYR A 75 -14.47 1.48 7.32
C TYR A 75 -14.96 0.27 6.52
N HIS A 76 -15.37 -0.78 7.24
CA HIS A 76 -15.91 -2.00 6.68
C HIS A 76 -17.30 -2.29 7.23
N PHE A 77 -18.34 -1.98 6.46
CA PHE A 77 -19.72 -2.10 6.94
C PHE A 77 -20.25 -3.55 6.88
N GLY A 78 -21.23 -3.85 7.74
CA GLY A 78 -21.96 -5.11 7.67
C GLY A 78 -22.58 -5.32 6.29
N GLY A 79 -22.45 -6.53 5.74
CA GLY A 79 -22.89 -6.88 4.39
C GLY A 79 -21.79 -6.81 3.33
N GLU A 80 -20.66 -6.14 3.59
CA GLU A 80 -19.55 -6.08 2.64
C GLU A 80 -18.84 -7.41 2.47
N LYS A 81 -18.22 -7.59 1.30
CA LYS A 81 -17.42 -8.77 0.95
C LYS A 81 -15.97 -8.45 0.59
N SER A 82 -15.53 -7.22 0.84
CA SER A 82 -14.18 -6.77 0.54
C SER A 82 -13.53 -6.28 1.81
N LEU A 83 -12.34 -6.80 2.09
CA LEU A 83 -11.48 -6.36 3.19
C LEU A 83 -10.29 -5.62 2.63
N ASN A 84 -10.00 -4.49 3.26
CA ASN A 84 -8.96 -3.60 2.86
C ASN A 84 -7.81 -3.77 3.87
N VAL A 85 -6.77 -4.53 3.54
CA VAL A 85 -5.69 -4.87 4.49
C VAL A 85 -4.34 -4.24 4.14
N LEU A 86 -3.86 -3.32 4.96
CA LEU A 86 -2.48 -2.78 4.89
C LEU A 86 -1.50 -3.78 5.50
N TYR A 87 -0.53 -4.25 4.72
CA TYR A 87 0.49 -5.18 5.22
C TYR A 87 1.37 -4.53 6.29
N HIS A 88 1.66 -5.30 7.34
CA HIS A 88 2.63 -4.89 8.35
C HIS A 88 4.04 -5.06 7.81
N VAL A 89 4.77 -3.95 7.78
CA VAL A 89 6.20 -3.92 7.53
C VAL A 89 6.89 -3.89 8.90
N PRO A 90 7.78 -4.84 9.24
CA PRO A 90 8.55 -4.79 10.48
C PRO A 90 9.23 -3.43 10.65
N ARG A 91 9.06 -2.80 11.81
CA ARG A 91 9.57 -1.45 12.08
C ARG A 91 11.09 -1.38 12.26
N ASP A 92 11.76 -2.52 12.44
CA ASP A 92 13.20 -2.56 12.63
C ASP A 92 13.93 -2.69 11.27
N PRO A 93 14.52 -1.60 10.75
CA PRO A 93 15.20 -1.63 9.45
C PRO A 93 16.40 -2.58 9.39
N LYS A 94 16.95 -3.04 10.54
CA LYS A 94 18.04 -4.04 10.56
C LYS A 94 17.57 -5.46 10.31
N ASN A 95 16.27 -5.72 10.52
CA ASN A 95 15.64 -7.03 10.37
C ASN A 95 14.61 -7.07 9.23
N VAL A 96 14.42 -5.95 8.52
CA VAL A 96 13.62 -5.87 7.31
C VAL A 96 14.36 -6.57 6.17
N LYS A 97 13.86 -7.76 5.83
CA LYS A 97 14.22 -8.50 4.63
C LYS A 97 13.15 -8.27 3.58
N VAL A 98 13.45 -7.44 2.57
CA VAL A 98 12.52 -7.08 1.48
C VAL A 98 11.99 -8.35 0.80
N GLU A 99 12.81 -9.40 0.69
CA GLU A 99 12.45 -10.70 0.13
C GLU A 99 11.36 -11.44 0.91
N ASN A 100 11.06 -11.04 2.15
CA ASN A 100 10.01 -11.62 2.99
C ASN A 100 8.80 -10.67 3.14
N MET A 101 8.76 -9.58 2.39
CA MET A 101 7.66 -8.62 2.39
C MET A 101 6.70 -8.88 1.23
N CYS A 102 5.53 -8.26 1.31
CA CYS A 102 4.67 -8.08 0.15
C CYS A 102 5.02 -6.74 -0.50
N VAL A 103 5.73 -6.77 -1.63
CA VAL A 103 6.22 -5.60 -2.38
C VAL A 103 5.69 -5.71 -3.81
N VAL A 104 4.72 -4.86 -4.12
CA VAL A 104 3.81 -4.97 -5.27
C VAL A 104 3.29 -3.56 -5.56
N GLY A 105 2.31 -3.38 -6.45
CA GLY A 105 1.78 -2.05 -6.79
C GLY A 105 2.35 -1.55 -8.12
N GLY A 106 3.09 -0.45 -8.11
CA GLY A 106 3.72 0.13 -9.32
C GLY A 106 4.88 -0.71 -9.87
N LEU A 107 5.42 -1.63 -9.07
CA LEU A 107 6.58 -2.48 -9.42
C LEU A 107 6.23 -3.70 -10.28
N LYS A 108 4.95 -3.93 -10.58
CA LYS A 108 4.45 -5.14 -11.26
C LYS A 108 5.21 -5.48 -12.54
N ASP A 109 5.64 -4.45 -13.26
CA ASP A 109 6.31 -4.56 -14.56
C ASP A 109 7.80 -4.17 -14.50
N SER A 110 8.32 -3.82 -13.31
CA SER A 110 9.72 -3.42 -13.12
C SER A 110 10.67 -4.59 -12.80
N GLY A 111 10.12 -5.75 -12.44
CA GLY A 111 10.89 -6.93 -12.00
C GLY A 111 11.25 -6.94 -10.51
N ASP A 112 10.92 -5.87 -9.77
CA ASP A 112 11.22 -5.72 -8.34
C ASP A 112 10.08 -6.24 -7.44
N VAL A 113 9.16 -7.04 -7.98
CA VAL A 113 8.03 -7.59 -7.24
C VAL A 113 8.50 -8.67 -6.28
N VAL A 114 8.03 -8.59 -5.03
CA VAL A 114 8.18 -9.66 -4.04
C VAL A 114 6.80 -10.06 -3.54
N THR A 115 6.37 -11.29 -3.83
CA THR A 115 5.07 -11.82 -3.38
C THR A 115 5.16 -12.72 -2.15
N LYS A 116 6.38 -13.07 -1.71
CA LYS A 116 6.60 -14.06 -0.64
C LYS A 116 5.94 -13.66 0.68
N GLY A 117 5.90 -12.37 1.01
CA GLY A 117 5.23 -11.89 2.22
C GLY A 117 3.76 -11.53 2.03
N CYS A 118 3.19 -11.71 0.83
CA CYS A 118 1.78 -11.44 0.56
C CYS A 118 0.90 -12.57 1.09
N TYR A 119 -0.37 -12.24 1.41
CA TYR A 119 -1.41 -13.24 1.63
C TYR A 119 -1.45 -14.24 0.47
N ASP A 120 -1.70 -15.50 0.77
CA ASP A 120 -1.94 -16.52 -0.26
C ASP A 120 -3.13 -16.13 -1.15
N THR A 121 -3.21 -16.70 -2.34
CA THR A 121 -4.26 -16.38 -3.32
C THR A 121 -5.65 -16.85 -2.88
N SER A 122 -5.72 -17.78 -1.92
CA SER A 122 -6.94 -18.20 -1.26
C SER A 122 -6.63 -18.81 0.10
N GLY A 123 -7.63 -18.88 0.97
CA GLY A 123 -7.49 -19.54 2.26
C GLY A 123 -8.43 -18.96 3.29
N THR A 124 -7.98 -18.93 4.53
CA THR A 124 -8.72 -18.31 5.63
C THR A 124 -7.99 -17.05 6.10
N ILE A 125 -8.73 -15.96 6.24
CA ILE A 125 -8.30 -14.74 6.90
C ILE A 125 -9.09 -14.57 8.20
N ARG A 126 -8.38 -14.28 9.29
CA ARG A 126 -8.95 -14.00 10.59
C ARG A 126 -8.92 -12.51 10.85
N VAL A 127 -10.09 -11.94 11.10
CA VAL A 127 -10.32 -10.52 11.43
C VAL A 127 -11.40 -10.47 12.49
N ASP A 128 -11.26 -9.63 13.52
CA ASP A 128 -12.27 -9.47 14.56
C ASP A 128 -12.64 -10.81 15.25
N ASN A 129 -11.61 -11.64 15.52
CA ASN A 129 -11.74 -13.00 16.05
C ASN A 129 -12.64 -13.95 15.23
N LYS A 130 -13.04 -13.59 14.02
CA LYS A 130 -13.80 -14.44 13.09
C LYS A 130 -12.93 -14.83 11.90
N GLU A 131 -13.13 -16.05 11.43
CA GLU A 131 -12.48 -16.58 10.24
C GLU A 131 -13.40 -16.44 9.02
N TYR A 132 -12.82 -15.96 7.92
CA TYR A 132 -13.46 -15.83 6.63
C TYR A 132 -12.65 -16.56 5.58
N LYS A 133 -13.32 -17.36 4.75
CA LYS A 133 -12.71 -17.85 3.52
C LYS A 133 -12.57 -16.70 2.54
N TYR A 134 -11.46 -16.66 1.83
CA TYR A 134 -11.17 -15.56 0.91
C TYR A 134 -10.51 -16.03 -0.38
N THR A 135 -10.60 -15.15 -1.37
CA THR A 135 -9.82 -15.18 -2.60
C THR A 135 -9.13 -13.84 -2.83
N TYR A 136 -7.96 -13.87 -3.46
CA TYR A 136 -7.10 -12.71 -3.59
C TYR A 136 -6.17 -12.86 -4.81
N ASP A 137 -6.10 -11.82 -5.64
CA ASP A 137 -5.14 -11.72 -6.74
C ASP A 137 -4.03 -10.74 -6.33
N VAL A 138 -2.88 -11.30 -5.94
CA VAL A 138 -1.68 -10.55 -5.50
C VAL A 138 -1.24 -9.52 -6.55
N MET A 139 -1.40 -9.81 -7.84
CA MET A 139 -0.93 -8.96 -8.92
C MET A 139 -1.95 -7.90 -9.33
N LYS A 140 -3.23 -8.07 -9.02
CA LYS A 140 -4.27 -7.08 -9.39
C LYS A 140 -4.75 -6.24 -8.23
N ARG A 141 -4.88 -6.85 -7.05
CA ARG A 141 -5.53 -6.25 -5.88
C ARG A 141 -4.56 -5.84 -4.79
N THR A 142 -3.28 -5.67 -5.14
CA THR A 142 -2.31 -5.02 -4.28
C THR A 142 -1.81 -3.71 -4.86
N PHE A 143 -1.78 -2.70 -4.00
CA PHE A 143 -1.45 -1.31 -4.30
C PHE A 143 -0.46 -0.78 -3.26
N GLY A 144 0.37 0.21 -3.62
CA GLY A 144 1.09 0.99 -2.62
C GLY A 144 0.16 2.04 -2.03
N HIS A 145 -0.02 2.02 -0.71
CA HIS A 145 -0.79 3.02 0.02
C HIS A 145 -0.10 4.38 0.03
N ILE A 146 1.23 4.38 -0.03
CA ILE A 146 2.06 5.60 -0.03
C ILE A 146 2.92 5.60 -1.29
N SER A 147 2.92 6.71 -2.01
CA SER A 147 3.74 6.93 -3.18
C SER A 147 4.37 8.32 -3.14
N LEU A 148 5.40 8.55 -3.95
CA LEU A 148 5.98 9.89 -4.07
C LEU A 148 4.94 10.89 -4.57
N ALA A 149 4.05 10.47 -5.49
CA ALA A 149 2.93 11.30 -5.93
C ALA A 149 1.96 11.62 -4.80
N SER A 150 1.59 10.64 -3.95
CA SER A 150 0.64 10.88 -2.86
C SER A 150 1.22 11.82 -1.79
N ILE A 151 2.51 11.66 -1.46
CA ILE A 151 3.21 12.57 -0.54
C ILE A 151 3.29 13.98 -1.13
N ASN A 152 3.64 14.13 -2.41
CA ASN A 152 3.70 15.43 -3.05
C ASN A 152 2.34 16.14 -3.03
N ARG A 153 1.26 15.43 -3.39
CA ARG A 153 -0.11 15.99 -3.34
C ARG A 153 -0.52 16.37 -1.92
N LEU A 154 -0.18 15.57 -0.91
CA LEU A 154 -0.44 15.90 0.49
C LEU A 154 0.34 17.13 0.92
N ALA A 155 1.63 17.21 0.61
CA ALA A 155 2.48 18.36 0.92
C ALA A 155 1.91 19.63 0.27
N MET A 156 1.58 19.59 -1.02
CA MET A 156 0.94 20.72 -1.72
C MET A 156 -0.37 21.14 -1.05
N ARG A 157 -1.22 20.18 -0.68
CA ARG A 157 -2.51 20.48 -0.01
C ARG A 157 -2.30 21.13 1.35
N GLU A 158 -1.39 20.63 2.16
CA GLU A 158 -1.10 21.22 3.47
C GLU A 158 -0.44 22.59 3.34
N MET A 159 0.42 22.78 2.33
CA MET A 159 1.06 24.07 2.07
C MET A 159 0.10 25.13 1.53
N TYR A 160 -0.95 24.71 0.81
CA TYR A 160 -2.01 25.59 0.30
C TYR A 160 -3.24 25.63 1.20
N LYS A 161 -3.22 24.99 2.37
CA LYS A 161 -4.36 25.03 3.29
C LYS A 161 -4.64 26.48 3.66
N ILE A 162 -5.87 26.95 3.45
CA ILE A 162 -6.32 28.27 3.89
C ILE A 162 -7.26 28.04 5.07
N SER A 163 -6.81 28.42 6.27
CA SER A 163 -7.56 28.19 7.51
C SER A 163 -7.10 29.18 8.56
N ASP A 164 -8.06 29.79 9.26
CA ASP A 164 -7.80 30.70 10.38
C ASP A 164 -7.09 30.00 11.56
N ASP A 165 -7.18 28.67 11.63
CA ASP A 165 -6.52 27.82 12.64
C ASP A 165 -5.13 27.33 12.20
N CYS A 166 -4.67 27.66 10.98
CA CYS A 166 -3.32 27.36 10.52
C CYS A 166 -2.47 28.63 10.51
N TYR A 167 -1.51 28.71 11.43
CA TYR A 167 -0.59 29.85 11.50
C TYR A 167 0.36 29.87 10.29
N GLY A 168 0.25 30.90 9.46
CA GLY A 168 1.09 31.08 8.28
C GLY A 168 0.61 30.33 7.02
N CYS A 169 -0.69 30.02 6.94
CA CYS A 169 -1.32 29.29 5.86
C CYS A 169 -2.18 30.22 4.95
N PRO A 170 -2.11 30.12 3.61
CA PRO A 170 -1.14 29.31 2.89
C PRO A 170 0.27 29.87 3.12
N TYR A 171 1.29 29.00 3.04
CA TYR A 171 2.66 29.43 3.27
C TYR A 171 3.03 30.55 2.29
N PRO A 172 3.59 31.69 2.76
CA PRO A 172 3.90 32.82 1.89
C PRO A 172 4.77 32.42 0.70
N GLU A 173 5.74 31.53 0.92
CA GLU A 173 6.63 31.02 -0.12
C GLU A 173 5.91 30.11 -1.11
N PHE A 174 4.91 29.33 -0.66
CA PHE A 174 4.13 28.47 -1.55
C PHE A 174 3.22 29.29 -2.47
N SER A 175 2.60 30.34 -1.90
CA SER A 175 1.72 31.26 -2.63
C SER A 175 2.43 32.04 -3.73
N GLN A 176 3.77 32.17 -3.67
CA GLN A 176 4.57 32.85 -4.71
C GLN A 176 4.66 32.07 -6.02
N TYR A 177 4.40 30.76 -6.01
CA TYR A 177 4.57 29.88 -7.17
C TYR A 177 3.25 29.28 -7.67
N HIS A 178 2.15 29.53 -6.97
CA HIS A 178 0.83 28.98 -7.25
C HIS A 178 -0.23 30.06 -7.04
N ASP A 179 -0.68 30.67 -8.15
CA ASP A 179 -1.76 31.67 -8.23
C ASP A 179 -3.15 31.04 -8.04
#